data_AF-A0A538FA27-F1
#
_entry.id   AF-A0A538FA27-F1
#
_cell.length_a   1.000
_cell.length_b   1.000
_cell.length_c   1.000
_cell.angle_alpha   90.00
_cell.angle_beta   90.00
_cell.angle_gamma   90.00
#
_symmetry.space_group_name_H-M   'P 1'
#
loop_
_entity.id
_entity.type
_entity.pdbx_description
1 polymer ?
#
loop_
_entity_poly.entity_id
_entity_poly.type
_entity_poly.pdbx_seq_one_letter_code
_entity_poly.pdbx_strand_id
1 'polypeptide(L)'
;LSRFGGDEFTVLLEDIVDVRDAEAVAARIQKSLRSPVALPGGREVVANISIGISVASQEGSADDVLHDADVAMYQAKAGGTGRTRVFDVKAMGSRSVERLDLESALRRALDEDEFEAYYQALVRWHHPDRGLLEPGQFINLSEETGLILPIGRTVLGQACRTARRWQDTFDARITMSVNLSARQFSNPELVQEVADILRITGLDHDRLCLEITESVAVEDIGRTISTLDQLKALGVRLAIDDFGTGFSSLNYLKRFPVDVVKIDRSFVMGVPVDAVDSAIVTAVLGLAEAVGMVTVAEGVETADQLDALRELGCPLVQGHHLGRPAAAADIERALRRGLEVARAGVGH
;
A
#
# COMPACT_ATOMS: atom_id res chain seq x y z
N LEU A 1 -18.90 -28.99 5.73
CA LEU A 1 -18.69 -27.69 5.07
C LEU A 1 -19.72 -26.72 5.59
N SER A 2 -19.27 -25.61 6.18
CA SER A 2 -20.11 -24.51 6.64
C SER A 2 -19.67 -23.21 5.97
N ARG A 3 -20.58 -22.23 5.87
CA ARG A 3 -20.25 -20.86 5.47
C ARG A 3 -20.30 -19.98 6.71
N PHE A 4 -19.16 -19.41 7.09
CA PHE A 4 -19.00 -18.67 8.34
C PHE A 4 -19.48 -17.20 8.18
N GLY A 5 -19.24 -16.62 7.01
CA GLY A 5 -19.67 -15.27 6.63
C GLY A 5 -19.04 -14.87 5.29
N GLY A 6 -19.62 -13.92 4.55
CA GLY A 6 -18.99 -13.38 3.34
C GLY A 6 -18.55 -14.45 2.33
N ASP A 7 -17.27 -14.43 1.95
CA ASP A 7 -16.56 -15.37 1.09
C ASP A 7 -15.82 -16.49 1.87
N GLU A 8 -16.08 -16.63 3.18
CA GLU A 8 -15.39 -17.56 4.07
C GLU A 8 -16.15 -18.87 4.28
N PHE A 9 -15.42 -19.98 4.14
CA PHE A 9 -15.95 -21.33 4.26
C PHE A 9 -15.08 -22.16 5.22
N THR A 10 -15.72 -23.00 6.03
CA THR A 10 -15.05 -23.87 6.98
C THR A 10 -15.31 -25.34 6.63
N VAL A 11 -14.25 -26.14 6.62
CA VAL A 11 -14.32 -27.59 6.39
C VAL A 11 -13.83 -28.30 7.64
N LEU A 12 -14.70 -29.12 8.23
CA LEU A 12 -14.32 -30.06 9.29
C LEU A 12 -13.96 -31.39 8.61
N LEU A 13 -12.79 -31.93 8.95
CA LEU A 13 -12.35 -33.27 8.56
C LEU A 13 -12.30 -34.12 9.82
N GLU A 14 -13.11 -35.17 9.84
CA GLU A 14 -13.12 -36.17 10.91
C GLU A 14 -12.25 -37.36 10.49
N ASP A 15 -11.76 -38.13 11.48
CA ASP A 15 -11.01 -39.38 11.27
C ASP A 15 -9.75 -39.25 10.39
N ILE A 16 -9.04 -38.12 10.46
CA ILE A 16 -7.73 -37.95 9.81
C ILE A 16 -6.64 -38.72 10.58
N VAL A 17 -5.70 -39.33 9.86
CA VAL A 17 -4.57 -40.07 10.45
C VAL A 17 -3.41 -39.12 10.72
N ASP A 18 -3.16 -38.21 9.79
CA ASP A 18 -2.17 -37.14 9.96
C ASP A 18 -2.58 -35.84 9.26
N VAL A 19 -1.78 -34.79 9.43
CA VAL A 19 -2.03 -33.48 8.82
C VAL A 19 -1.94 -33.49 7.29
N ARG A 20 -1.24 -34.46 6.70
CA ARG A 20 -1.08 -34.59 5.25
C ARG A 20 -2.39 -35.03 4.61
N ASP A 21 -3.26 -35.73 5.33
CA ASP A 21 -4.62 -36.01 4.88
C ASP A 21 -5.40 -34.69 4.67
N ALA A 22 -5.27 -33.75 5.61
CA ALA A 22 -5.88 -32.44 5.49
C ALA A 22 -5.25 -31.61 4.37
N GLU A 23 -3.93 -31.64 4.19
CA GLU A 23 -3.23 -30.99 3.07
C GLU A 23 -3.68 -31.56 1.71
N ALA A 24 -3.89 -32.88 1.61
CA ALA A 24 -4.37 -33.53 0.40
C ALA A 24 -5.81 -33.10 0.05
N VAL A 25 -6.68 -32.96 1.06
CA VAL A 25 -8.03 -32.42 0.86
C VAL A 25 -7.96 -30.96 0.43
N ALA A 26 -7.14 -30.13 1.09
CA ALA A 26 -6.95 -28.73 0.71
C ALA A 26 -6.48 -28.58 -0.75
N ALA A 27 -5.50 -29.39 -1.19
CA ALA A 27 -5.02 -29.42 -2.56
C ALA A 27 -6.13 -29.80 -3.56
N ARG A 28 -7.01 -30.75 -3.20
CA ARG A 28 -8.17 -31.12 -4.02
C ARG A 28 -9.18 -29.98 -4.15
N ILE A 29 -9.47 -29.28 -3.05
CA ILE A 29 -10.39 -28.13 -3.06
C ILE A 29 -9.80 -27.02 -3.95
N GLN A 30 -8.54 -26.65 -3.75
CA GLN A 30 -7.85 -25.66 -4.60
C GLN A 30 -7.89 -26.04 -6.08
N LYS A 31 -7.60 -27.30 -6.41
CA LYS A 31 -7.64 -27.78 -7.80
C LYS A 31 -9.04 -27.67 -8.41
N SER A 32 -10.09 -27.95 -7.63
CA SER A 32 -11.46 -27.86 -8.14
C SER A 32 -11.87 -26.43 -8.49
N LEU A 33 -11.42 -25.44 -7.72
CA LEU A 33 -11.79 -24.03 -7.89
C LEU A 33 -10.95 -23.29 -8.95
N ARG A 34 -9.84 -23.89 -9.39
CA ARG A 34 -9.07 -23.42 -10.55
C ARG A 34 -9.79 -23.64 -11.89
N SER A 35 -10.86 -24.43 -11.91
CA SER A 35 -11.67 -24.61 -13.13
C SER A 35 -12.60 -23.39 -13.29
N PRO A 36 -12.66 -22.76 -14.48
CA PRO A 36 -13.53 -21.61 -14.70
C PRO A 36 -15.00 -21.96 -14.39
N VAL A 37 -15.66 -21.09 -13.63
CA VAL A 37 -17.09 -21.20 -13.32
C VAL A 37 -17.86 -20.31 -14.28
N ALA A 38 -18.77 -20.92 -15.05
CA ALA A 38 -19.65 -20.20 -15.95
C ALA A 38 -20.71 -19.43 -15.14
N LEU A 39 -20.75 -18.12 -15.33
CA LEU A 39 -21.75 -17.23 -14.75
C LEU A 39 -22.87 -16.93 -15.75
N PRO A 40 -24.06 -16.52 -15.26
CA PRO A 40 -25.13 -16.02 -16.13
C PRO A 40 -24.61 -14.90 -17.06
N GLY A 41 -24.91 -15.02 -18.36
CA GLY A 41 -24.44 -14.10 -19.39
C GLY A 41 -23.15 -14.52 -20.11
N GLY A 42 -22.68 -15.76 -19.93
CA GLY A 42 -21.59 -16.34 -20.72
C GLY A 42 -20.18 -15.90 -20.30
N ARG A 43 -20.04 -15.26 -19.14
CA ARG A 43 -18.73 -14.93 -18.54
C ARG A 43 -18.22 -16.11 -17.74
N GLU A 44 -16.93 -16.38 -17.83
CA GLU A 44 -16.24 -17.36 -16.99
C GLU A 44 -15.37 -16.64 -15.96
N VAL A 45 -15.39 -17.12 -14.71
CA VAL A 45 -14.56 -16.58 -13.63
C VAL A 45 -13.75 -17.71 -13.02
N VAL A 46 -12.47 -17.45 -12.76
CA VAL A 46 -11.59 -18.36 -12.02
C VAL A 46 -11.44 -17.80 -10.60
N ALA A 47 -11.76 -18.61 -9.60
CA ALA A 47 -11.61 -18.24 -8.20
C ALA A 47 -10.30 -18.83 -7.64
N ASN A 48 -9.49 -17.97 -7.03
CA ASN A 48 -8.35 -18.43 -6.23
C ASN A 48 -8.76 -18.44 -4.75
N ILE A 49 -8.35 -19.47 -4.03
CA ILE A 49 -8.61 -19.59 -2.60
C ILE A 49 -7.32 -19.83 -1.82
N SER A 50 -7.23 -19.19 -0.67
CA SER A 50 -6.20 -19.48 0.34
C SER A 50 -6.82 -20.34 1.43
N ILE A 51 -6.10 -21.37 1.89
CA ILE A 51 -6.60 -22.33 2.89
C ILE A 51 -5.68 -22.34 4.10
N GLY A 52 -6.26 -22.17 5.28
CA GLY A 52 -5.62 -22.46 6.56
C GLY A 52 -6.07 -23.80 7.11
N ILE A 53 -5.12 -24.58 7.63
CA ILE A 53 -5.38 -25.90 8.22
C ILE A 53 -4.94 -25.85 9.68
N SER A 54 -5.85 -26.16 10.61
CA SER A 54 -5.50 -26.46 12.00
C SER A 54 -5.92 -27.89 12.36
N VAL A 55 -5.19 -28.49 13.29
CA VAL A 55 -5.46 -29.84 13.81
C VAL A 55 -5.87 -29.70 15.27
N ALA A 56 -7.06 -30.20 15.60
CA ALA A 56 -7.56 -30.19 16.96
C ALA A 56 -6.64 -31.01 17.89
N SER A 57 -6.25 -30.41 19.02
CA SER A 57 -5.57 -31.12 20.10
C SER A 57 -6.59 -31.65 21.11
N GLN A 58 -6.22 -32.65 21.92
CA GLN A 58 -7.13 -33.20 22.94
C GLN A 58 -7.49 -32.20 24.05
N GLU A 59 -6.76 -31.09 24.16
CA GLU A 59 -6.91 -30.08 25.21
C GLU A 59 -7.51 -28.75 24.69
N GLY A 60 -7.65 -28.57 23.37
CA GLY A 60 -8.14 -27.34 22.75
C GLY A 60 -9.66 -27.31 22.59
N SER A 61 -10.25 -26.11 22.67
CA SER A 61 -11.67 -25.89 22.39
C SER A 61 -11.95 -25.79 20.89
N ALA A 62 -13.23 -25.90 20.50
CA ALA A 62 -13.63 -25.70 19.11
C ALA A 62 -13.31 -24.28 18.59
N ASP A 63 -13.40 -23.28 19.47
CA ASP A 63 -13.07 -21.90 19.14
C ASP A 63 -11.56 -21.74 18.90
N ASP A 64 -10.70 -22.42 19.66
CA ASP A 64 -9.25 -22.40 19.47
C ASP A 64 -8.87 -22.99 18.10
N VAL A 65 -9.50 -24.11 17.71
CA VAL A 65 -9.23 -24.76 16.42
C VAL A 65 -9.66 -23.88 15.25
N LEU A 66 -10.80 -23.21 15.37
CA LEU A 66 -11.28 -22.26 14.37
C LEU A 66 -10.35 -21.04 14.27
N HIS A 67 -9.93 -20.49 15.41
CA HIS A 67 -8.96 -19.39 15.48
C HIS A 67 -7.64 -19.76 14.81
N ASP A 68 -7.07 -20.92 15.15
CA ASP A 68 -5.81 -21.40 14.59
C ASP A 68 -5.89 -21.63 13.07
N ALA A 69 -7.02 -22.18 12.59
CA ALA A 69 -7.25 -22.36 11.16
C ALA A 69 -7.34 -21.01 10.43
N ASP A 70 -7.97 -20.02 11.04
CA ASP A 70 -8.07 -18.66 10.51
C ASP A 70 -6.69 -17.99 10.42
N VAL A 71 -5.89 -18.06 11.50
CA VAL A 71 -4.50 -17.55 11.51
C VAL A 71 -3.65 -18.18 10.41
N ALA A 72 -3.75 -19.50 10.21
CA ALA A 72 -3.04 -20.17 9.13
C ALA A 72 -3.52 -19.70 7.74
N MET A 73 -4.82 -19.48 7.56
CA MET A 73 -5.40 -18.99 6.30
C MET A 73 -4.89 -17.58 5.96
N TYR A 74 -4.84 -16.68 6.94
CA TYR A 74 -4.28 -15.35 6.75
C TYR A 74 -2.82 -15.38 6.32
N GLN A 75 -1.99 -16.23 6.93
CA GLN A 75 -0.61 -16.39 6.48
C GLN A 75 -0.51 -16.98 5.06
N ALA A 76 -1.44 -17.84 4.68
CA ALA A 76 -1.53 -18.31 3.31
C ALA A 76 -1.83 -17.14 2.35
N LYS A 77 -2.72 -16.21 2.71
CA LYS A 77 -2.97 -14.96 1.96
C LYS A 77 -1.75 -14.04 1.90
N ALA A 78 -1.07 -13.79 3.02
CA ALA A 78 0.09 -12.89 3.09
C ALA A 78 1.29 -13.37 2.25
N GLY A 79 1.42 -14.67 2.04
CA GLY A 79 2.41 -15.22 1.12
C GLY A 79 2.07 -15.03 -0.37
N GLY A 80 0.88 -14.56 -0.70
CA GLY A 80 0.33 -14.50 -2.07
C GLY A 80 -0.90 -15.40 -2.22
N THR A 81 -1.86 -15.00 -3.08
CA THR A 81 -3.14 -15.71 -3.26
C THR A 81 -2.97 -17.13 -3.77
N GLY A 82 -3.82 -18.07 -3.35
CA GLY A 82 -3.83 -19.44 -3.89
C GLY A 82 -2.92 -20.43 -3.15
N ARG A 83 -2.56 -20.16 -1.89
CA ARG A 83 -1.66 -20.98 -1.08
C ARG A 83 -2.41 -21.70 0.05
N THR A 84 -1.77 -22.74 0.56
CA THR A 84 -2.24 -23.50 1.72
C THR A 84 -1.19 -23.41 2.83
N ARG A 85 -1.62 -23.23 4.07
CA ARG A 85 -0.73 -23.20 5.24
C ARG A 85 -1.31 -24.05 6.36
N VAL A 86 -0.44 -24.82 7.00
CA VAL A 86 -0.76 -25.56 8.22
C VAL A 86 -0.38 -24.71 9.43
N PHE A 87 -1.24 -24.73 10.44
CA PHE A 87 -0.98 -24.09 11.72
C PHE A 87 0.13 -24.82 12.47
N ASP A 88 1.20 -24.09 12.78
CA ASP A 88 2.32 -24.61 13.56
C ASP A 88 2.27 -24.00 14.96
N VAL A 89 1.85 -24.80 15.95
CA VAL A 89 1.67 -24.39 17.36
C VAL A 89 2.91 -23.68 17.93
N LYS A 90 4.13 -24.06 17.54
CA LYS A 90 5.37 -23.44 18.05
C LYS A 90 5.72 -22.12 17.36
N ALA A 91 5.32 -21.95 16.11
CA ALA A 91 5.64 -20.77 15.30
C ALA A 91 4.46 -19.80 15.14
N MET A 92 3.25 -20.20 15.51
CA MET A 92 2.02 -19.41 15.37
C MET A 92 1.38 -19.07 16.72
N GLY A 93 1.49 -19.89 17.76
CA GLY A 93 1.03 -19.54 19.10
C GLY A 93 1.75 -18.30 19.68
N SER A 94 3.05 -18.17 19.44
CA SER A 94 3.82 -16.96 19.78
C SER A 94 3.45 -15.75 18.92
N ARG A 95 3.10 -15.96 17.64
CA ARG A 95 2.71 -14.89 16.73
C ARG A 95 1.31 -14.34 17.00
N SER A 96 0.38 -15.15 17.50
CA SER A 96 -0.95 -14.67 17.92
C SER A 96 -0.84 -13.74 19.13
N VAL A 97 0.01 -14.08 20.11
CA VAL A 97 0.31 -13.19 21.25
C VAL A 97 1.04 -11.93 20.78
N GLU A 98 2.08 -12.05 19.95
CA GLU A 98 2.78 -10.89 19.38
C GLU A 98 1.85 -9.97 18.60
N ARG A 99 0.83 -10.50 17.92
CA ARG A 99 -0.16 -9.73 17.17
C ARG A 99 -1.12 -8.99 18.09
N LEU A 100 -1.62 -9.64 19.15
CA LEU A 100 -2.45 -8.99 20.17
C LEU A 100 -1.67 -7.89 20.92
N ASP A 101 -0.41 -8.17 21.25
CA ASP A 101 0.50 -7.19 21.86
C ASP A 101 0.73 -6.01 20.92
N LEU A 102 0.94 -6.28 19.62
CA LEU A 102 1.14 -5.23 18.61
C LEU A 102 -0.13 -4.41 18.39
N GLU A 103 -1.32 -5.02 18.37
CA GLU A 103 -2.59 -4.28 18.28
C GLU A 103 -2.80 -3.41 19.52
N SER A 104 -2.57 -3.95 20.70
CA SER A 104 -2.64 -3.20 21.97
C SER A 104 -1.67 -2.02 21.97
N ALA A 105 -0.44 -2.25 21.50
CA ALA A 105 0.57 -1.21 21.33
C ALA A 105 0.14 -0.15 20.29
N LEU A 106 -0.44 -0.53 19.15
CA LEU A 106 -0.95 0.41 18.14
C LEU A 106 -2.05 1.32 18.72
N ARG A 107 -2.93 0.77 19.56
CA ARG A 107 -3.99 1.57 20.22
C ARG A 107 -3.39 2.59 21.18
N ARG A 108 -2.37 2.21 21.96
CA ARG A 108 -1.66 3.16 22.86
C ARG A 108 -0.88 4.20 22.09
N ALA A 109 -0.20 3.80 21.01
CA ALA A 109 0.60 4.67 20.15
C ALA A 109 -0.18 5.86 19.56
N LEU A 110 -1.50 5.69 19.35
CA LEU A 110 -2.40 6.76 18.91
C LEU A 110 -2.58 7.87 19.95
N ASP A 111 -2.56 7.52 21.23
CA ASP A 111 -2.70 8.48 22.35
C ASP A 111 -1.35 9.09 22.76
N GLU A 112 -0.23 8.43 22.42
CA GLU A 112 1.13 8.78 22.84
C GLU A 112 1.97 9.48 21.73
N ASP A 113 1.34 9.92 20.63
CA ASP A 113 2.00 10.61 19.50
C ASP A 113 3.21 9.84 18.90
N GLU A 114 3.20 8.51 18.92
CA GLU A 114 4.34 7.67 18.52
C GLU A 114 4.49 7.50 16.99
N PHE A 115 3.56 8.03 16.20
CA PHE A 115 3.60 7.97 14.74
C PHE A 115 4.24 9.22 14.14
N GLU A 116 5.23 9.02 13.27
CA GLU A 116 5.94 10.10 12.58
C GLU A 116 5.88 9.93 11.06
N ALA A 117 5.59 11.01 10.35
CA ALA A 117 5.75 11.08 8.90
C ALA A 117 7.23 11.23 8.52
N TYR A 118 7.78 10.25 7.77
CA TYR A 118 9.08 10.35 7.13
C TYR A 118 8.92 10.79 5.66
N TYR A 119 9.85 11.61 5.20
CA TYR A 119 9.75 12.34 3.94
C TYR A 119 10.45 11.59 2.81
N GLN A 120 9.75 10.52 2.44
CA GLN A 120 9.48 9.97 1.10
C GLN A 120 8.06 9.35 1.18
N ALA A 121 7.16 10.04 1.90
CA ALA A 121 5.76 9.68 2.19
C ALA A 121 5.52 8.32 2.89
N LEU A 122 6.38 7.95 3.84
CA LEU A 122 6.23 6.71 4.59
C LEU A 122 6.00 6.99 6.08
N VAL A 123 4.99 6.37 6.67
CA VAL A 123 4.79 6.40 8.12
C VAL A 123 5.90 5.63 8.83
N ARG A 124 6.31 6.08 10.02
CA ARG A 124 7.15 5.33 10.95
C ARG A 124 6.49 5.31 12.31
N TRP A 125 6.73 4.24 13.06
CA TRP A 125 6.20 4.09 14.41
C TRP A 125 7.35 3.92 15.40
N HIS A 126 7.47 4.86 16.35
CA HIS A 126 8.45 4.81 17.44
C HIS A 126 7.93 3.93 18.57
N HIS A 127 8.07 2.61 18.42
CA HIS A 127 7.61 1.67 19.44
C HIS A 127 8.57 1.68 20.65
N PRO A 128 8.06 1.75 21.89
CA PRO A 128 8.89 1.91 23.10
C PRO A 128 9.90 0.79 23.30
N ASP A 129 9.49 -0.48 23.10
CA ASP A 129 10.37 -1.64 23.27
C ASP A 129 11.10 -2.10 21.99
N ARG A 130 10.50 -1.89 20.81
CA ARG A 130 11.00 -2.43 19.53
C ARG A 130 11.76 -1.39 18.70
N GLY A 131 11.80 -0.13 19.14
CA GLY A 131 12.41 0.97 18.40
C GLY A 131 11.57 1.38 17.18
N LEU A 132 12.24 1.91 16.16
CA LEU A 132 11.59 2.41 14.96
C LEU A 132 11.08 1.25 14.08
N LEU A 133 9.77 1.15 13.92
CA LEU A 133 9.11 0.18 13.06
C LEU A 133 8.78 0.77 11.68
N GLU A 134 9.07 -0.01 10.65
CA GLU A 134 8.81 0.27 9.24
C GLU A 134 7.34 -0.06 8.87
N PRO A 135 6.75 0.60 7.84
CA PRO A 135 5.35 0.39 7.45
C PRO A 135 4.95 -1.08 7.28
N GLY A 136 5.80 -1.87 6.62
CA GLY A 136 5.54 -3.29 6.36
C GLY A 136 5.37 -4.15 7.62
N GLN A 137 5.74 -3.64 8.81
CA GLN A 137 5.60 -4.35 10.08
C GLN A 137 4.25 -4.13 10.76
N PHE A 138 3.50 -3.07 10.43
CA PHE A 138 2.26 -2.72 11.14
C PHE A 138 1.09 -2.24 10.27
N ILE A 139 1.32 -1.86 9.00
CA ILE A 139 0.24 -1.36 8.12
C ILE A 139 -0.87 -2.40 7.93
N ASN A 140 -0.52 -3.66 7.62
CA ASN A 140 -1.51 -4.73 7.43
C ASN A 140 -2.42 -4.90 8.66
N LEU A 141 -1.82 -4.95 9.87
CA LEU A 141 -2.59 -5.07 11.10
C LEU A 141 -3.48 -3.83 11.34
N SER A 142 -2.95 -2.64 11.03
CA SER A 142 -3.69 -1.38 11.15
C SER A 142 -4.89 -1.34 10.19
N GLU A 143 -4.73 -1.86 8.98
CA GLU A 143 -5.81 -1.97 8.00
C GLU A 143 -6.87 -2.96 8.44
N GLU A 144 -6.50 -4.13 8.94
CA GLU A 144 -7.44 -5.16 9.39
C GLU A 144 -8.26 -4.70 10.61
N THR A 145 -7.60 -4.05 11.57
CA THR A 145 -8.23 -3.55 12.82
C THR A 145 -8.94 -2.21 12.65
N GLY A 146 -8.72 -1.52 11.53
CA GLY A 146 -9.26 -0.18 11.26
C GLY A 146 -8.49 0.96 11.93
N LEU A 147 -7.40 0.65 12.65
CA LEU A 147 -6.49 1.65 13.22
C LEU A 147 -5.77 2.47 12.14
N ILE A 148 -5.74 2.00 10.88
CA ILE A 148 -5.20 2.76 9.75
C ILE A 148 -5.93 4.10 9.53
N LEU A 149 -7.20 4.21 9.93
CA LEU A 149 -7.97 5.46 9.78
C LEU A 149 -7.40 6.57 10.68
N PRO A 150 -7.34 6.41 12.02
CA PRO A 150 -6.74 7.43 12.88
C PRO A 150 -5.24 7.62 12.63
N ILE A 151 -4.48 6.56 12.31
CA ILE A 151 -3.05 6.69 11.96
C ILE A 151 -2.90 7.57 10.71
N GLY A 152 -3.67 7.28 9.66
CA GLY A 152 -3.66 8.00 8.41
C GLY A 152 -3.99 9.47 8.58
N ARG A 153 -4.99 9.79 9.43
CA ARG A 153 -5.34 11.16 9.79
C ARG A 153 -4.18 11.92 10.43
N THR A 154 -3.49 11.28 11.38
CA THR A 154 -2.34 11.86 12.06
C THR A 154 -1.19 12.12 11.08
N VAL A 155 -0.85 11.12 10.26
CA VAL A 155 0.23 11.20 9.26
C VAL A 155 -0.07 12.27 8.21
N LEU A 156 -1.28 12.32 7.67
CA LEU A 156 -1.69 13.32 6.69
C LEU A 156 -1.62 14.74 7.28
N GLY A 157 -2.09 14.91 8.53
CA GLY A 157 -1.99 16.18 9.25
C GLY A 157 -0.54 16.62 9.47
N GLN A 158 0.35 15.71 9.87
CA GLN A 158 1.78 16.00 10.03
C GLN A 158 2.43 16.38 8.70
N ALA A 159 2.18 15.61 7.63
CA ALA A 159 2.71 15.86 6.30
C ALA A 159 2.28 17.24 5.78
N CYS A 160 1.01 17.60 5.94
CA CYS A 160 0.50 18.90 5.51
C CYS A 160 1.09 20.06 6.30
N ARG A 161 1.24 19.93 7.63
CA ARG A 161 1.89 20.96 8.47
C ARG A 161 3.36 21.16 8.09
N THR A 162 4.09 20.07 7.85
CA THR A 162 5.50 20.15 7.47
C THR A 162 5.65 20.76 6.08
N ALA A 163 4.82 20.36 5.12
CA ALA A 163 4.82 20.96 3.78
C ALA A 163 4.60 22.47 3.84
N ARG A 164 3.62 22.93 4.63
CA ARG A 164 3.37 24.37 4.81
C ARG A 164 4.57 25.07 5.44
N ARG A 165 5.13 24.50 6.51
CA ARG A 165 6.33 25.04 7.18
C ARG A 165 7.50 25.16 6.20
N TRP A 166 7.71 24.17 5.33
CA TRP A 166 8.77 24.19 4.34
C TRP A 166 8.54 25.23 3.26
N GLN A 167 7.30 25.44 2.81
CA GLN A 167 6.97 26.54 1.90
C GLN A 167 7.34 27.89 2.51
N ASP A 168 6.98 28.13 3.78
CA ASP A 168 7.31 29.37 4.49
C ASP A 168 8.82 29.53 4.72
N THR A 169 9.53 28.44 5.02
CA THR A 169 10.95 28.46 5.37
C THR A 169 11.85 28.64 4.15
N PHE A 170 11.49 28.02 3.03
CA PHE A 170 12.33 27.92 1.84
C PHE A 170 11.85 28.79 0.67
N ASP A 171 10.71 29.47 0.80
CA ASP A 171 10.05 30.23 -0.27
C ASP A 171 9.92 29.38 -1.55
N ALA A 172 9.58 28.10 -1.37
CA ALA A 172 9.55 27.09 -2.41
C ALA A 172 8.19 26.41 -2.44
N ARG A 173 7.65 26.19 -3.65
CA ARG A 173 6.37 25.50 -3.86
C ARG A 173 6.51 23.98 -3.74
N ILE A 174 6.73 23.50 -2.52
CA ILE A 174 6.90 22.08 -2.24
C ILE A 174 5.54 21.38 -2.30
N THR A 175 5.48 20.29 -3.06
CA THR A 175 4.34 19.35 -3.09
C THR A 175 4.63 18.21 -2.14
N MET A 176 3.62 17.79 -1.39
CA MET A 176 3.67 16.66 -0.47
C MET A 176 2.78 15.53 -0.99
N SER A 177 3.38 14.38 -1.23
CA SER A 177 2.65 13.14 -1.53
C SER A 177 2.32 12.39 -0.25
N VAL A 178 1.11 11.81 -0.15
CA VAL A 178 0.70 10.95 0.96
C VAL A 178 -0.10 9.76 0.43
N ASN A 179 0.32 8.56 0.83
CA ASN A 179 -0.36 7.31 0.48
C ASN A 179 -1.67 7.14 1.24
N LEU A 180 -2.70 6.67 0.54
CA LEU A 180 -3.98 6.26 1.09
C LEU A 180 -4.15 4.75 0.97
N SER A 181 -4.38 4.09 2.10
CA SER A 181 -4.80 2.68 2.11
C SER A 181 -6.19 2.49 1.48
N ALA A 182 -6.49 1.26 1.05
CA ALA A 182 -7.82 0.86 0.56
C ALA A 182 -8.93 1.19 1.56
N ARG A 183 -8.66 0.97 2.84
CA ARG A 183 -9.62 1.21 3.93
C ARG A 183 -9.85 2.71 4.17
N GLN A 184 -8.82 3.54 4.08
CA GLN A 184 -8.98 5.00 4.12
C GLN A 184 -9.76 5.52 2.91
N PHE A 185 -9.44 5.03 1.71
CA PHE A 185 -10.14 5.42 0.49
C PHE A 185 -11.62 5.05 0.51
N SER A 186 -11.95 3.93 1.14
CA SER A 186 -13.31 3.45 1.36
C SER A 186 -14.03 4.15 2.52
N ASN A 187 -13.39 5.03 3.27
CA ASN A 187 -14.02 5.77 4.36
C ASN A 187 -14.93 6.88 3.78
N PRO A 188 -16.25 6.89 4.06
CA PRO A 188 -17.15 7.95 3.60
C PRO A 188 -16.76 9.36 4.08
N GLU A 189 -16.02 9.45 5.20
CA GLU A 189 -15.59 10.72 5.78
C GLU A 189 -14.28 11.27 5.19
N LEU A 190 -13.59 10.51 4.31
CA LEU A 190 -12.27 10.87 3.79
C LEU A 190 -12.22 12.28 3.20
N VAL A 191 -13.18 12.63 2.33
CA VAL A 191 -13.20 13.92 1.64
C VAL A 191 -13.29 15.07 2.64
N GLN A 192 -14.17 14.92 3.63
CA GLN A 192 -14.35 15.92 4.68
C GLN A 192 -13.10 16.02 5.58
N GLU A 193 -12.48 14.88 5.91
CA GLU A 193 -11.25 14.83 6.68
C GLU A 193 -10.10 15.56 5.98
N VAL A 194 -9.89 15.31 4.68
CA VAL A 194 -8.87 16.00 3.87
C VAL A 194 -9.14 17.50 3.84
N ALA A 195 -10.40 17.91 3.63
CA ALA A 195 -10.78 19.32 3.62
C ALA A 195 -10.50 20.01 4.96
N ASP A 196 -10.80 19.35 6.07
CA ASP A 196 -10.53 19.88 7.40
C ASP A 196 -9.05 19.97 7.71
N ILE A 197 -8.25 18.97 7.31
CA ILE A 197 -6.80 19.01 7.48
C ILE A 197 -6.21 20.18 6.70
N LEU A 198 -6.52 20.32 5.40
CA LEU A 198 -6.02 21.42 4.57
C LEU A 198 -6.39 22.79 5.16
N ARG A 199 -7.63 22.94 5.64
CA ARG A 199 -8.10 24.17 6.30
C ARG A 199 -7.35 24.46 7.59
N ILE A 200 -7.07 23.45 8.41
CA ILE A 200 -6.36 23.61 9.69
C ILE A 200 -4.86 23.89 9.48
N THR A 201 -4.23 23.23 8.51
CA THR A 201 -2.80 23.39 8.25
C THR A 201 -2.47 24.58 7.37
N GLY A 202 -3.45 25.09 6.61
CA GLY A 202 -3.27 26.19 5.66
C GLY A 202 -2.39 25.83 4.47
N LEU A 203 -2.23 24.53 4.17
CA LEU A 203 -1.48 24.09 2.99
C LEU A 203 -2.27 24.44 1.73
N ASP A 204 -1.61 25.02 0.73
CA ASP A 204 -2.20 25.23 -0.59
C ASP A 204 -2.69 23.89 -1.16
N HIS A 205 -3.95 23.82 -1.56
CA HIS A 205 -4.60 22.54 -1.86
C HIS A 205 -3.90 21.79 -3.01
N ASP A 206 -3.39 22.53 -4.02
CA ASP A 206 -2.68 21.99 -5.18
C ASP A 206 -1.27 21.45 -4.86
N ARG A 207 -0.86 21.56 -3.58
CA ARG A 207 0.41 21.06 -3.03
C ARG A 207 0.26 19.78 -2.23
N LEU A 208 -0.96 19.30 -2.00
CA LEU A 208 -1.20 17.95 -1.51
C LEU A 208 -1.44 17.03 -2.71
N CYS A 209 -0.69 15.94 -2.79
CA CYS A 209 -0.91 14.84 -3.71
C CYS A 209 -1.31 13.59 -2.92
N LEU A 210 -2.50 13.05 -3.18
CA LEU A 210 -2.93 11.81 -2.56
C LEU A 210 -2.66 10.65 -3.52
N GLU A 211 -1.97 9.63 -3.03
CA GLU A 211 -1.56 8.46 -3.81
C GLU A 211 -2.49 7.30 -3.47
N ILE A 212 -3.02 6.64 -4.49
CA ILE A 212 -3.81 5.41 -4.35
C ILE A 212 -3.17 4.33 -5.18
N THR A 213 -3.11 3.10 -4.65
CA THR A 213 -2.60 1.98 -5.42
C THR A 213 -3.55 1.62 -6.56
N GLU A 214 -2.98 0.99 -7.59
CA GLU A 214 -3.74 0.51 -8.73
C GLU A 214 -4.91 -0.42 -8.34
N SER A 215 -4.72 -1.28 -7.34
CA SER A 215 -5.73 -2.24 -6.87
C SER A 215 -6.97 -1.52 -6.30
N VAL A 216 -6.77 -0.48 -5.49
CA VAL A 216 -7.84 0.34 -4.90
C VAL A 216 -8.69 1.00 -5.98
N ALA A 217 -8.05 1.38 -7.09
CA ALA A 217 -8.74 2.05 -8.17
C ALA A 217 -9.78 1.14 -8.88
N VAL A 218 -9.56 -0.18 -8.87
CA VAL A 218 -10.31 -1.14 -9.72
C VAL A 218 -11.43 -1.90 -8.98
N GLU A 219 -11.44 -1.93 -7.64
CA GLU A 219 -12.43 -2.70 -6.85
C GLU A 219 -13.89 -2.22 -7.04
N ASP A 220 -14.15 -0.91 -6.98
CA ASP A 220 -15.45 -0.30 -7.25
C ASP A 220 -15.29 0.99 -8.05
N ILE A 221 -15.18 0.86 -9.37
CA ILE A 221 -14.88 1.96 -10.31
C ILE A 221 -15.86 3.12 -10.17
N GLY A 222 -17.16 2.85 -9.95
CA GLY A 222 -18.17 3.90 -9.88
C GLY A 222 -18.00 4.75 -8.63
N ARG A 223 -17.82 4.09 -7.49
CA ARG A 223 -17.55 4.77 -6.22
C ARG A 223 -16.20 5.47 -6.23
N THR A 224 -15.16 4.82 -6.76
CA THR A 224 -13.82 5.37 -6.89
C THR A 224 -13.83 6.67 -7.67
N ILE A 225 -14.43 6.70 -8.87
CA ILE A 225 -14.53 7.95 -9.66
C ILE A 225 -15.20 9.06 -8.85
N SER A 226 -16.33 8.76 -8.20
CA SER A 226 -17.05 9.75 -7.38
C SER A 226 -16.19 10.30 -6.23
N THR A 227 -15.42 9.46 -5.54
CA THR A 227 -14.50 9.90 -4.48
C THR A 227 -13.35 10.73 -5.04
N LEU A 228 -12.75 10.31 -6.16
CA LEU A 228 -11.66 11.05 -6.81
C LEU A 228 -12.15 12.42 -7.30
N ASP A 229 -13.33 12.50 -7.93
CA ASP A 229 -13.92 13.77 -8.36
C ASP A 229 -14.14 14.74 -7.18
N GLN A 230 -14.62 14.23 -6.04
CA GLN A 230 -14.79 15.04 -4.83
C GLN A 230 -13.46 15.53 -4.27
N LEU A 231 -12.43 14.69 -4.23
CA LEU A 231 -11.09 15.10 -3.82
C LEU A 231 -10.53 16.14 -4.80
N LYS A 232 -10.68 15.95 -6.12
CA LYS A 232 -10.28 16.94 -7.14
C LYS A 232 -11.02 18.25 -7.01
N ALA A 233 -12.29 18.23 -6.62
CA ALA A 233 -13.07 19.45 -6.36
C ALA A 233 -12.53 20.24 -5.16
N LEU A 234 -11.84 19.59 -4.20
CA LEU A 234 -11.08 20.30 -3.17
C LEU A 234 -9.85 21.01 -3.75
N GLY A 235 -9.34 20.59 -4.91
CA GLY A 235 -8.16 21.16 -5.54
C GLY A 235 -6.85 20.42 -5.25
N VAL A 236 -6.93 19.22 -4.64
CA VAL A 236 -5.74 18.38 -4.45
C VAL A 236 -5.31 17.71 -5.76
N ARG A 237 -4.07 17.23 -5.78
CA ARG A 237 -3.57 16.34 -6.82
C ARG A 237 -3.83 14.88 -6.46
N LEU A 238 -4.00 14.05 -7.47
CA LEU A 238 -4.18 12.61 -7.30
C LEU A 238 -3.14 11.85 -8.13
N ALA A 239 -2.56 10.82 -7.52
CA ALA A 239 -1.62 9.92 -8.17
C ALA A 239 -2.11 8.48 -8.12
N ILE A 240 -1.81 7.72 -9.17
CA ILE A 240 -1.89 6.26 -9.14
C ILE A 240 -0.50 5.71 -8.85
N ASP A 241 -0.41 4.92 -7.79
CA ASP A 241 0.80 4.24 -7.33
C ASP A 241 0.87 2.79 -7.82
N ASP A 242 2.09 2.22 -7.81
CA ASP A 242 2.41 0.85 -8.25
C ASP A 242 1.93 0.52 -9.67
N PHE A 243 1.91 1.50 -10.58
CA PHE A 243 1.31 1.33 -11.90
C PHE A 243 2.06 0.30 -12.74
N GLY A 244 1.32 -0.67 -13.28
CA GLY A 244 1.83 -1.73 -14.16
C GLY A 244 1.97 -3.09 -13.47
N THR A 245 1.79 -3.15 -12.15
CA THR A 245 1.79 -4.42 -11.40
C THR A 245 0.42 -5.10 -11.37
N GLY A 246 -0.65 -4.36 -11.69
CA GLY A 246 -2.03 -4.83 -11.70
C GLY A 246 -2.65 -4.99 -13.10
N PHE A 247 -3.98 -5.16 -13.11
CA PHE A 247 -4.80 -5.33 -14.32
C PHE A 247 -5.48 -4.03 -14.77
N SER A 248 -4.78 -2.90 -14.74
CA SER A 248 -5.35 -1.64 -15.21
C SER A 248 -5.72 -1.72 -16.67
N SER A 249 -7.03 -1.71 -16.91
CA SER A 249 -7.53 -1.40 -18.24
C SER A 249 -7.23 0.08 -18.50
N LEU A 250 -6.55 0.37 -19.61
CA LEU A 250 -6.41 1.71 -20.21
C LEU A 250 -7.72 2.50 -20.21
N ASN A 251 -8.85 1.80 -20.29
CA ASN A 251 -10.18 2.36 -20.24
C ASN A 251 -10.54 3.04 -18.91
N TYR A 252 -9.98 2.57 -17.79
CA TYR A 252 -10.19 3.16 -16.47
C TYR A 252 -9.27 4.34 -16.22
N LEU A 253 -7.99 4.23 -16.62
CA LEU A 253 -7.05 5.34 -16.52
C LEU A 253 -7.57 6.59 -17.22
N LYS A 254 -8.19 6.43 -18.40
CA LYS A 254 -8.84 7.54 -19.13
C LYS A 254 -9.99 8.22 -18.37
N ARG A 255 -10.64 7.50 -17.44
CA ARG A 255 -11.81 7.99 -16.70
C ARG A 255 -11.46 8.56 -15.33
N PHE A 256 -10.32 8.17 -14.76
CA PHE A 256 -9.91 8.67 -13.45
C PHE A 256 -9.37 10.08 -13.56
N PRO A 257 -9.80 11.01 -12.71
CA PRO A 257 -9.34 12.39 -12.74
C PRO A 257 -7.98 12.53 -12.01
N VAL A 258 -6.99 11.74 -12.43
CA VAL A 258 -5.66 11.68 -11.81
C VAL A 258 -4.66 12.55 -12.58
N ASP A 259 -3.69 13.11 -11.86
CA ASP A 259 -2.68 14.02 -12.40
C ASP A 259 -1.33 13.34 -12.60
N VAL A 260 -1.08 12.26 -11.83
CA VAL A 260 0.22 11.61 -11.74
C VAL A 260 0.09 10.08 -11.87
N VAL A 261 1.03 9.48 -12.58
CA VAL A 261 1.21 8.02 -12.63
C VAL A 261 2.61 7.68 -12.13
N LYS A 262 2.71 6.79 -11.16
CA LYS A 262 3.98 6.36 -10.58
C LYS A 262 4.30 4.97 -11.12
N ILE A 263 5.41 4.87 -11.87
CA ILE A 263 5.90 3.60 -12.41
C ILE A 263 6.50 2.81 -11.28
N ASP A 264 5.98 1.59 -11.09
CA ASP A 264 6.43 0.70 -10.04
C ASP A 264 7.93 0.40 -10.11
N ARG A 265 8.53 0.27 -8.93
CA ARG A 265 9.95 -0.03 -8.76
C ARG A 265 10.39 -1.29 -9.51
N SER A 266 9.54 -2.31 -9.64
CA SER A 266 9.92 -3.57 -10.30
C SER A 266 10.41 -3.36 -11.73
N PHE A 267 9.81 -2.42 -12.47
CA PHE A 267 10.25 -2.06 -13.83
C PHE A 267 11.48 -1.16 -13.80
N VAL A 268 11.55 -0.21 -12.87
CA VAL A 268 12.68 0.72 -12.78
C VAL A 268 13.98 -0.01 -12.42
N MET A 269 13.90 -1.06 -11.60
CA MET A 269 15.07 -1.86 -11.20
C MET A 269 15.78 -2.52 -12.37
N GLY A 270 15.06 -2.89 -13.44
CA GLY A 270 15.63 -3.51 -14.64
C GLY A 270 16.28 -2.52 -15.60
N VAL A 271 15.95 -1.22 -15.54
CA VAL A 271 16.49 -0.21 -16.44
C VAL A 271 17.97 0.10 -16.12
N PRO A 272 18.87 0.26 -17.11
CA PRO A 272 18.67 0.08 -18.56
C PRO A 272 18.99 -1.34 -19.08
N VAL A 273 19.29 -2.29 -18.19
CA VAL A 273 19.83 -3.61 -18.54
C VAL A 273 18.78 -4.52 -19.17
N ASP A 274 17.56 -4.51 -18.63
CA ASP A 274 16.43 -5.29 -19.12
C ASP A 274 15.66 -4.50 -20.20
N ALA A 275 15.64 -5.06 -21.41
CA ALA A 275 14.97 -4.47 -22.56
C ALA A 275 13.44 -4.49 -22.43
N VAL A 276 12.86 -5.47 -21.73
CA VAL A 276 11.42 -5.57 -21.49
C VAL A 276 11.00 -4.48 -20.52
N ASP A 277 11.71 -4.33 -19.41
CA ASP A 277 11.41 -3.30 -18.41
C ASP A 277 11.56 -1.90 -19.00
N SER A 278 12.63 -1.66 -19.78
CA SER A 278 12.83 -0.40 -20.50
C SER A 278 11.69 -0.10 -21.49
N ALA A 279 11.18 -1.12 -22.19
CA ALA A 279 10.04 -0.98 -23.09
C ALA A 279 8.73 -0.69 -22.34
N ILE A 280 8.53 -1.30 -21.18
CA ILE A 280 7.37 -1.04 -20.31
C ILE A 280 7.41 0.41 -19.81
N VAL A 281 8.55 0.87 -19.27
CA VAL A 281 8.74 2.27 -18.83
C VAL A 281 8.43 3.23 -19.97
N THR A 282 8.95 2.97 -21.18
CA THR A 282 8.69 3.78 -22.38
C THR A 282 7.20 3.82 -22.73
N ALA A 283 6.51 2.68 -22.65
CA ALA A 283 5.09 2.58 -22.95
C ALA A 283 4.24 3.36 -21.92
N VAL A 284 4.59 3.29 -20.63
CA VAL A 284 3.88 4.04 -19.58
C VAL A 284 4.11 5.55 -19.74
N LEU A 285 5.33 5.98 -20.08
CA LEU A 285 5.63 7.39 -20.36
C LEU A 285 4.78 7.93 -21.51
N GLY A 286 4.76 7.23 -22.64
CA GLY A 286 3.95 7.64 -23.80
C GLY A 286 2.45 7.62 -23.52
N LEU A 287 1.97 6.68 -22.70
CA LEU A 287 0.58 6.64 -22.27
C LEU A 287 0.22 7.85 -21.41
N ALA A 288 1.02 8.13 -20.37
CA ALA A 288 0.78 9.23 -19.45
C ALA A 288 0.79 10.57 -20.19
N GLU A 289 1.74 10.79 -21.09
CA GLU A 289 1.81 11.98 -21.94
C GLU A 289 0.53 12.13 -22.79
N ALA A 290 0.05 11.05 -23.41
CA ALA A 290 -1.14 11.08 -24.26
C ALA A 290 -2.43 11.43 -23.50
N VAL A 291 -2.49 11.19 -22.19
CA VAL A 291 -3.64 11.54 -21.33
C VAL A 291 -3.39 12.77 -20.45
N GLY A 292 -2.24 13.44 -20.61
CA GLY A 292 -1.90 14.67 -19.89
C GLY A 292 -1.51 14.47 -18.42
N MET A 293 -1.00 13.29 -18.07
CA MET A 293 -0.52 12.96 -16.72
C MET A 293 0.99 13.12 -16.62
N VAL A 294 1.48 13.45 -15.42
CA VAL A 294 2.92 13.48 -15.11
C VAL A 294 3.37 12.11 -14.64
N THR A 295 4.51 11.63 -15.13
CA THR A 295 5.06 10.34 -14.70
C THR A 295 6.13 10.51 -13.61
N VAL A 296 6.12 9.63 -12.61
CA VAL A 296 7.20 9.50 -11.64
C VAL A 296 7.76 8.09 -11.73
N ALA A 297 9.06 7.92 -11.92
CA ALA A 297 9.70 6.59 -11.82
C ALA A 297 10.18 6.34 -10.39
N GLU A 298 9.71 5.25 -9.78
CA GLU A 298 10.01 4.91 -8.40
C GLU A 298 11.16 3.93 -8.23
N GLY A 299 11.84 3.99 -7.08
CA GLY A 299 12.87 3.01 -6.74
C GLY A 299 14.18 3.17 -7.51
N VAL A 300 14.54 4.39 -7.93
CA VAL A 300 15.85 4.68 -8.51
C VAL A 300 16.96 4.50 -7.47
N GLU A 301 17.88 3.56 -7.69
CA GLU A 301 18.97 3.21 -6.78
C GLU A 301 20.36 3.52 -7.35
N THR A 302 20.52 3.61 -8.67
CA THR A 302 21.81 3.85 -9.33
C THR A 302 21.81 5.10 -10.21
N ALA A 303 23.01 5.63 -10.48
CA ALA A 303 23.19 6.75 -11.41
C ALA A 303 22.82 6.32 -12.85
N ASP A 304 23.17 5.09 -13.23
CA ASP A 304 22.84 4.53 -14.55
C ASP A 304 21.32 4.46 -14.78
N GLN A 305 20.54 4.08 -13.76
CA GLN A 305 19.07 4.12 -13.82
C GLN A 305 18.56 5.55 -14.01
N LEU A 306 19.10 6.50 -13.25
CA LEU A 306 18.71 7.91 -13.33
C LEU A 306 18.97 8.49 -14.72
N ASP A 307 20.16 8.24 -15.27
CA ASP A 307 20.54 8.76 -16.58
C ASP A 307 19.73 8.10 -17.70
N ALA A 308 19.49 6.79 -17.64
CA ALA A 308 18.61 6.10 -18.57
C ALA A 308 17.16 6.63 -18.51
N LEU A 309 16.61 6.85 -17.32
CA LEU A 309 15.26 7.42 -17.16
C LEU A 309 15.17 8.85 -17.71
N ARG A 310 16.23 9.66 -17.56
CA ARG A 310 16.32 10.98 -18.20
C ARG A 310 16.34 10.89 -19.71
N GLU A 311 17.12 9.96 -20.28
CA GLU A 311 17.18 9.73 -21.73
C GLU A 311 15.84 9.28 -22.30
N LEU A 312 15.08 8.47 -21.54
CA LEU A 312 13.72 8.06 -21.88
C LEU A 312 12.68 9.20 -21.75
N GLY A 313 13.07 10.36 -21.21
CA GLY A 313 12.18 11.51 -21.04
C GLY A 313 11.29 11.44 -19.79
N CYS A 314 11.66 10.63 -18.78
CA CYS A 314 10.92 10.58 -17.52
C CYS A 314 11.04 11.92 -16.78
N PRO A 315 9.91 12.61 -16.47
CA PRO A 315 9.97 13.97 -15.96
C PRO A 315 10.33 14.05 -14.48
N LEU A 316 9.98 13.01 -13.69
CA LEU A 316 10.24 12.96 -12.25
C LEU A 316 10.73 11.56 -11.84
N VAL A 317 11.58 11.53 -10.82
CA VAL A 317 12.19 10.32 -10.28
C VAL A 317 12.15 10.34 -8.76
N GLN A 318 11.99 9.16 -8.17
CA GLN A 318 12.04 8.95 -6.73
C GLN A 318 12.88 7.69 -6.44
N GLY A 319 13.71 7.73 -5.40
CA GLY A 319 14.44 6.54 -4.96
C GLY A 319 15.63 6.83 -4.07
N HIS A 320 16.25 5.75 -3.57
CA HIS A 320 17.38 5.79 -2.64
C HIS A 320 18.61 6.51 -3.18
N HIS A 321 18.78 6.55 -4.50
CA HIS A 321 19.85 7.30 -5.14
C HIS A 321 19.78 8.80 -4.82
N LEU A 322 18.57 9.35 -4.71
CA LEU A 322 18.32 10.76 -4.41
C LEU A 322 18.32 11.06 -2.90
N GLY A 323 18.13 10.02 -2.09
CA GLY A 323 18.05 10.10 -0.64
C GLY A 323 17.19 8.97 -0.08
N ARG A 324 17.45 8.60 1.18
CA ARG A 324 16.59 7.65 1.91
C ARG A 324 15.44 8.38 2.59
N PRO A 325 14.33 7.70 2.93
CA PRO A 325 13.29 8.27 3.77
C PRO A 325 13.91 8.76 5.07
N ALA A 326 13.61 10.00 5.45
CA ALA A 326 14.21 10.62 6.64
C ALA A 326 13.19 11.49 7.38
N ALA A 327 13.49 11.77 8.65
CA ALA A 327 12.69 12.67 9.48
C ALA A 327 12.70 14.10 8.93
N ALA A 328 11.73 14.92 9.33
CA ALA A 328 11.57 16.29 8.83
C ALA A 328 12.86 17.12 8.99
N ALA A 329 13.50 17.02 10.15
CA ALA A 329 14.71 17.78 10.48
C ALA A 329 15.93 17.39 9.63
N ASP A 330 16.01 16.15 9.16
CA ASP A 330 17.07 15.68 8.27
C ASP A 330 16.87 16.23 6.85
N ILE A 331 15.64 16.17 6.34
CA ILE A 331 15.31 16.76 5.03
C ILE A 331 15.49 18.27 5.06
N GLU A 332 15.08 18.96 6.12
CA GLU A 332 15.32 20.41 6.24
C GLU A 332 16.81 20.75 6.16
N ARG A 333 17.68 19.97 6.81
CA ARG A 333 19.14 20.15 6.70
C ARG A 333 19.66 19.85 5.31
N ALA A 334 19.09 18.89 4.60
CA ALA A 334 19.45 18.60 3.21
C ALA A 334 19.01 19.74 2.27
N LEU A 335 17.77 20.22 2.39
CA LEU A 335 17.22 21.31 1.60
C LEU A 335 17.98 22.63 1.81
N ARG A 336 18.34 22.98 3.05
CA ARG A 336 19.18 24.15 3.35
C ARG A 336 20.52 24.07 2.61
N ARG A 337 21.21 22.93 2.70
CA ARG A 337 22.50 22.71 2.02
C ARG A 337 22.35 22.78 0.50
N GLY A 338 21.32 22.17 -0.06
CA GLY A 338 21.06 22.21 -1.51
C GLY A 338 20.81 23.63 -2.02
N LEU A 339 20.02 24.43 -1.29
CA LEU A 339 19.78 25.83 -1.62
C LEU A 339 21.04 26.69 -1.51
N GLU A 340 21.90 26.44 -0.52
CA GLU A 340 23.19 27.12 -0.37
C GLU A 340 24.13 26.79 -1.53
N VAL A 341 24.20 25.52 -1.95
CA VAL A 341 25.02 25.07 -3.10
C VAL A 341 24.49 25.65 -4.42
N ALA A 342 23.17 25.66 -4.63
CA ALA A 342 22.54 26.27 -5.80
C ALA A 342 22.78 27.79 -5.86
N ARG A 343 22.72 28.48 -4.71
CA ARG A 343 23.04 29.91 -4.60
C ARG A 343 24.54 30.20 -4.76
N ALA A 344 25.40 29.24 -4.43
CA ALA A 344 26.85 29.32 -4.63
C ALA A 344 27.29 28.99 -6.07
N GLY A 345 26.36 28.63 -6.96
CA GLY A 345 26.63 28.41 -8.39
C GLY A 345 27.35 27.10 -8.73
N VAL A 346 27.37 26.12 -7.82
CA VAL A 346 27.99 24.81 -8.07
C VAL A 346 26.86 23.80 -8.32
N GLY A 347 26.33 23.80 -9.53
CA GLY A 347 25.28 22.85 -9.94
C GLY A 347 25.85 21.50 -10.34
N HIS A 348 25.25 20.42 -9.83
CA HIS A 348 25.08 19.17 -10.54
C HIS A 348 23.70 18.60 -10.24
#